data_AF-A0A7X9Q301-F1
#
_entry.id   AF-A0A7X9Q301-F1
#
_cell.length_a   1.000
_cell.length_b   1.000
_cell.length_c   1.000
_cell.angle_alpha   90.00
_cell.angle_beta   90.00
_cell.angle_gamma   90.00
#
_symmetry.space_group_name_H-M   'P 1'
#
loop_
_entity.id
_entity.type
_entity.pdbx_description
1 polymer ?
#
loop_
_entity_poly.entity_id
_entity_poly.type
_entity_poly.pdbx_seq_one_letter_code
_entity_poly.pdbx_strand_id
1 'polypeptide(L)'
;MAKIRSNGFAVSVEENERGVVSIGAPVFGHEGTCIAAVSMAGPILRVATDQVPRFTRMVRRCALDISQGMGFIVRVPKAATGSH
;
A
#
# COMPACT_ATOMS: atom_id res chain seq x y z
N MET A 1 -6.55 1.60 -11.81
CA MET A 1 -7.13 2.65 -10.92
C MET A 1 -8.27 2.17 -10.01
N ALA A 2 -8.92 1.02 -10.24
CA ALA A 2 -10.18 0.65 -9.53
C ALA A 2 -10.05 0.04 -8.11
N LYS A 3 -8.88 -0.43 -7.65
CA LYS A 3 -8.70 -1.09 -6.33
C LYS A 3 -8.21 -0.16 -5.21
N ILE A 4 -8.16 1.15 -5.45
CA ILE A 4 -7.41 2.11 -4.61
C ILE A 4 -8.20 2.55 -3.36
N ARG A 5 -9.53 2.46 -3.35
CA ARG A 5 -10.37 3.20 -2.38
C ARG A 5 -10.89 2.41 -1.18
N SER A 6 -10.81 1.07 -1.15
CA SER A 6 -11.59 0.31 -0.15
C SER A 6 -10.89 0.06 1.19
N ASN A 7 -9.56 0.14 1.26
CA ASN A 7 -8.82 -0.20 2.50
C ASN A 7 -8.03 0.97 3.12
N GLY A 8 -8.15 2.19 2.58
CA GLY A 8 -7.35 3.35 3.04
C GLY A 8 -5.88 3.33 2.61
N PHE A 9 -5.49 2.38 1.76
CA PHE A 9 -4.20 2.27 1.08
C PHE A 9 -4.39 1.39 -0.17
N ALA A 10 -3.61 1.65 -1.22
CA ALA A 10 -3.55 0.82 -2.41
C ALA A 10 -2.21 0.08 -2.44
N VAL A 11 -2.19 -1.18 -2.87
CA VAL A 11 -0.91 -1.82 -3.22
C VAL A 11 -1.01 -2.30 -4.65
N SER A 12 -0.06 -1.90 -5.49
CA SER A 12 0.15 -2.49 -6.82
C SER A 12 1.34 -3.43 -6.73
N VAL A 13 1.15 -4.68 -7.16
CA VAL A 13 2.25 -5.61 -7.42
C VAL A 13 2.28 -5.81 -8.92
N GLU A 14 3.31 -5.29 -9.58
CA GLU A 14 3.48 -5.43 -11.03
C GLU A 14 4.71 -6.29 -11.31
N GLU A 15 4.49 -7.36 -12.05
CA GLU A 15 5.53 -8.22 -12.62
C GLU A 15 5.90 -7.64 -13.98
N ASN A 16 7.02 -6.92 -14.06
CA ASN A 16 7.50 -6.38 -15.33
C ASN A 16 8.34 -7.42 -16.07
N GLU A 17 8.43 -7.31 -17.41
CA GLU A 17 9.06 -8.29 -18.29
C GLU A 17 10.44 -8.79 -17.81
N ARG A 18 10.62 -10.11 -17.89
CA ARG A 18 11.82 -10.90 -17.55
C ARG A 18 12.48 -10.55 -16.21
N GLY A 19 11.71 -10.71 -15.13
CA GLY A 19 12.28 -11.11 -13.84
C GLY A 19 12.40 -10.02 -12.78
N VAL A 20 11.59 -8.97 -12.84
CA VAL A 20 11.52 -7.93 -11.81
C VAL A 20 10.12 -7.85 -11.21
N VAL A 21 10.05 -7.83 -9.88
CA VAL A 21 8.84 -7.56 -9.11
C VAL A 21 8.89 -6.14 -8.61
N SER A 22 7.79 -5.41 -8.76
CA SER A 22 7.60 -4.09 -8.17
C SER A 22 6.39 -4.06 -7.24
N ILE A 23 6.50 -3.36 -6.11
CA ILE A 23 5.47 -3.23 -5.08
C ILE A 23 5.37 -1.75 -4.71
N GLY A 24 4.18 -1.17 -4.83
CA GLY A 24 3.94 0.24 -4.48
C GLY A 24 2.86 0.44 -3.43
N ALA A 25 2.95 1.47 -2.59
CA ALA A 25 1.89 1.92 -1.69
C ALA A 25 1.79 3.46 -1.62
N PRO A 26 0.58 4.05 -1.59
CA PRO A 26 0.39 5.49 -1.55
C PRO A 26 0.70 6.08 -0.17
N VAL A 27 1.15 7.31 -0.18
CA VAL A 27 1.34 8.17 1.00
C VAL A 27 0.25 9.23 0.98
N PHE A 28 -0.44 9.39 2.10
CA PHE A 28 -1.51 10.36 2.26
C PHE A 28 -1.07 11.54 3.14
N GLY A 29 -1.52 12.75 2.79
CA GLY A 29 -1.41 13.93 3.65
C GLY A 29 -2.51 14.00 4.71
N HIS A 30 -2.47 15.03 5.56
CA HIS A 30 -3.48 15.24 6.61
C HIS A 30 -4.92 15.34 6.08
N GLU A 31 -5.11 15.81 4.84
CA GLU A 31 -6.43 15.90 4.18
C GLU A 31 -6.94 14.54 3.69
N GLY A 32 -6.15 13.47 3.82
CA GLY A 32 -6.46 12.15 3.23
C GLY A 32 -6.25 12.09 1.72
N THR A 33 -5.62 13.11 1.13
CA THR A 33 -5.24 13.16 -0.29
C THR A 33 -3.94 12.39 -0.50
N CYS A 34 -3.85 11.65 -1.61
CA CYS A 34 -2.62 10.97 -1.98
C CYS A 34 -1.60 12.01 -2.47
N ILE A 35 -0.48 12.16 -1.75
CA ILE A 35 0.54 13.18 -2.04
C ILE A 35 1.85 12.59 -2.56
N ALA A 36 2.08 11.29 -2.34
CA ALA A 36 3.26 10.56 -2.83
C ALA A 36 2.99 9.05 -2.85
N ALA A 37 4.01 8.25 -3.20
CA ALA A 37 3.97 6.80 -3.08
C ALA A 37 5.36 6.24 -2.71
N VAL A 38 5.37 5.16 -1.93
CA VAL A 38 6.56 4.33 -1.67
C VAL A 38 6.55 3.19 -2.67
N SER A 39 7.66 2.96 -3.36
CA SER A 39 7.84 1.80 -4.23
C SER A 39 9.07 0.99 -3.85
N MET A 40 8.99 -0.31 -4.09
CA MET A 40 10.09 -1.26 -3.96
C MET A 40 10.16 -2.05 -5.27
N ALA A 41 11.36 -2.17 -5.83
CA ALA A 41 11.62 -3.02 -6.99
C ALA A 41 12.73 -4.02 -6.65
N GLY A 42 12.62 -5.26 -7.13
CA GLY A 42 13.63 -6.28 -6.91
C GLY A 42 13.53 -7.44 -7.89
N PRO A 43 14.62 -8.19 -8.10
CA PRO A 43 14.60 -9.35 -9.00
C PRO A 43 13.70 -10.46 -8.44
N ILE A 44 12.86 -11.07 -9.27
CA ILE A 44 11.90 -12.11 -8.91
C ILE A 44 12.57 -13.35 -8.29
N LEU A 45 13.82 -13.63 -8.68
CA LEU A 45 14.61 -14.73 -8.10
C LEU A 45 14.98 -14.48 -6.62
N ARG A 46 15.09 -13.21 -6.20
CA ARG A 46 15.31 -12.85 -4.78
C ARG A 46 14.01 -12.53 -4.05
N VAL A 47 13.02 -12.06 -4.80
CA VAL A 47 11.66 -11.79 -4.35
C VAL A 47 10.80 -12.99 -4.78
N ALA A 48 11.07 -14.15 -4.17
CA ALA A 48 10.25 -15.33 -4.41
C ALA A 48 8.77 -15.01 -4.10
N THR A 49 7.84 -15.64 -4.83
CA THR A 49 6.40 -15.31 -4.80
C THR A 49 5.81 -15.38 -3.38
N ASP A 50 6.36 -16.22 -2.51
CA ASP A 50 6.02 -16.36 -1.09
C ASP A 50 6.45 -15.16 -0.23
N GLN A 51 7.46 -14.40 -0.66
CA GLN A 51 7.94 -13.18 0.01
C GLN A 51 7.18 -11.92 -0.43
N VAL A 52 6.49 -11.94 -1.57
CA VAL A 52 5.69 -10.81 -2.07
C VAL A 52 4.68 -10.30 -1.03
N PRO A 53 3.91 -11.15 -0.30
CA PRO A 53 3.04 -10.69 0.78
C PRO A 53 3.80 -10.02 1.93
N ARG A 54 5.02 -10.49 2.25
CA ARG A 54 5.85 -9.89 3.30
C ARG A 54 6.33 -8.50 2.89
N PHE A 55 6.89 -8.36 1.69
CA PHE A 55 7.33 -7.06 1.18
C PHE A 55 6.17 -6.09 0.99
N THR A 56 5.02 -6.58 0.53
CA THR A 56 3.77 -5.81 0.47
C THR A 56 3.41 -5.21 1.83
N ARG A 57 3.45 -6.01 2.91
CA ARG A 57 3.20 -5.50 4.28
C ARG A 57 4.22 -4.45 4.68
N MET A 58 5.50 -4.65 4.36
CA MET A 58 6.57 -3.70 4.70
C MET A 58 6.42 -2.37 3.95
N VAL A 59 6.21 -2.41 2.63
CA VAL A 59 6.01 -1.21 1.80
C VAL A 59 4.78 -0.43 2.28
N ARG A 60 3.69 -1.14 2.56
CA ARG A 60 2.46 -0.53 3.10
C ARG A 60 2.68 0.08 4.48
N ARG A 61 3.44 -0.59 5.36
CA ARG A 61 3.74 -0.04 6.70
C ARG A 61 4.59 1.22 6.59
N CYS A 62 5.63 1.19 5.75
CA CYS A 62 6.47 2.35 5.47
C CYS A 62 5.64 3.54 4.96
N ALA A 63 4.78 3.32 3.95
CA ALA A 63 3.92 4.37 3.42
C ALA A 63 2.95 4.93 4.48
N LEU A 64 2.44 4.06 5.37
CA LEU A 64 1.58 4.47 6.47
C LEU A 64 2.34 5.31 7.51
N ASP A 65 3.55 4.89 7.91
CA ASP A 65 4.38 5.63 8.88
C ASP A 65 4.72 7.03 8.34
N ILE A 66 5.05 7.13 7.05
CA ILE A 66 5.24 8.43 6.38
C ILE A 66 3.94 9.24 6.40
N SER A 67 2.81 8.63 6.03
CA SER A 67 1.51 9.32 6.03
C SER A 67 1.17 9.87 7.41
N GLN A 68 1.38 9.07 8.47
CA GLN A 68 1.15 9.50 9.86
C GLN A 68 2.07 10.66 10.26
N GLY A 69 3.34 10.63 9.84
CA GLY A 69 4.26 11.76 10.00
C GLY A 69 3.81 13.04 9.28
N MET A 70 3.05 12.90 8.18
CA MET A 70 2.41 14.01 7.44
C MET A 70 1.03 14.41 8.01
N GLY A 71 0.63 13.87 9.15
CA GLY A 71 -0.64 14.18 9.82
C GLY A 71 -1.84 13.37 9.33
N PHE A 72 -1.64 12.32 8.52
CA PHE A 72 -2.73 11.44 8.11
C PHE A 72 -3.22 10.58 9.29
N ILE A 73 -4.52 10.66 9.56
CA ILE A 73 -5.18 9.85 10.58
C ILE A 73 -5.92 8.71 9.89
N VAL A 74 -5.52 7.48 10.21
CA VAL A 74 -6.19 6.27 9.71
C VAL A 74 -7.61 6.23 10.27
N ARG A 75 -8.60 6.50 9.42
CA ARG A 75 -10.00 6.28 9.74
C ARG A 75 -10.33 4.84 9.40
N VAL A 76 -10.42 3.99 10.42
CA VAL A 76 -11.04 2.67 10.26
C VAL A 76 -12.52 2.92 9.97
N PRO A 77 -13.07 2.42 8.84
CA PRO A 77 -14.50 2.54 8.59
C PRO A 77 -15.25 1.94 9.79
N LYS A 78 -16.15 2.73 10.38
CA LYS A 78 -17.07 2.21 11.39
C LYS A 78 -17.81 1.04 10.73
N ALA A 79 -17.63 -0.17 11.26
CA ALA A 79 -18.38 -1.33 10.79
C ALA A 79 -19.85 -0.92 10.75
N ALA A 80 -20.48 -1.04 9.57
CA ALA A 80 -21.89 -0.77 9.39
C ALA A 80 -22.62 -1.65 10.41
N THR A 81 -23.01 -1.04 11.52
CA THR A 81 -23.76 -1.69 12.57
C THR A 81 -25.14 -1.87 11.98
N GLY A 82 -25.40 -3.04 11.42
CA GLY A 82 -26.71 -3.42 10.92
C GLY A 82 -27.69 -3.33 12.08
N SER A 83 -28.54 -2.32 12.03
CA SER A 83 -29.66 -2.11 12.95
C SER A 83 -30.90 -2.76 12.36
N HIS A 84 -31.38 -3.79 13.07
CA HIS A 84 -32.74 -4.33 13.17
C HIS A 84 -33.43 -4.92 11.93
#